data_AF-A0A971PUP3-F1
#
_entry.id   AF-A0A971PUP3-F1
#
_cell.length_a   1.000
_cell.length_b   1.000
_cell.length_c   1.000
_cell.angle_alpha   90.00
_cell.angle_beta   90.00
_cell.angle_gamma   90.00
#
_symmetry.space_group_name_H-M   'P 1'
#
loop_
_entity.id
_entity.type
_entity.pdbx_description
1 polymer ?
#
loop_
_entity_poly.entity_id
_entity_poly.type
_entity_poly.pdbx_seq_one_letter_code
_entity_poly.pdbx_strand_id
1 'polypeptide(L)'
;MPKEVRRALGARLTYPEVGATLDETLPAGYRHTERSVRVGKGRQTFDLAAAALMSWEIQRGAGLGVLASSDTAEKDAVAIVRLAIGPVKLDGPNRVVAVIDEPDRRGFAYGTLQGHPEHGEQLFLVAIDDAEVVTFTVKSFAKRASLLSLIGGPLNSRIQDQIVERYLMALLEAAHQAR
;
A
#
# COMPACT_ATOMS: atom_id res chain seq x y z
N MET A 1 -0.49 -6.84 -21.10
CA MET A 1 0.26 -6.85 -19.81
C MET A 1 1.71 -6.40 -20.01
N PRO A 2 2.17 -5.35 -19.29
CA PRO A 2 3.55 -4.82 -19.36
C PRO A 2 4.64 -5.85 -19.01
N LYS A 3 5.89 -5.60 -19.47
CA LYS A 3 7.03 -6.52 -19.27
C LYS A 3 7.41 -6.64 -17.80
N GLU A 4 7.35 -5.54 -17.07
CA GLU A 4 7.69 -5.43 -15.64
C GLU A 4 6.73 -6.27 -14.79
N VAL A 5 5.42 -6.15 -15.03
CA VAL A 5 4.39 -6.96 -14.39
C VAL A 5 4.62 -8.45 -14.68
N ARG A 6 4.89 -8.81 -15.94
CA ARG A 6 5.16 -10.20 -16.33
C ARG A 6 6.37 -10.78 -15.60
N ARG A 7 7.44 -9.99 -15.43
CA ARG A 7 8.63 -10.42 -14.67
C ARG A 7 8.32 -10.65 -13.19
N ALA A 8 7.50 -9.77 -12.61
CA ALA A 8 7.17 -9.82 -11.19
C ALA A 8 6.19 -10.96 -10.82
N LEU A 9 5.36 -11.45 -11.76
CA LEU A 9 4.49 -12.62 -11.53
C LEU A 9 5.25 -13.84 -10.99
N GLY A 10 6.45 -14.13 -11.49
CA GLY A 10 7.29 -15.25 -11.04
C GLY A 10 8.27 -14.89 -9.90
N ALA A 11 8.30 -13.64 -9.45
CA ALA A 11 9.27 -13.21 -8.44
C ALA A 11 8.91 -13.73 -7.04
N ARG A 12 9.93 -13.86 -6.19
CA ARG A 12 9.77 -14.25 -4.78
C ARG A 12 9.59 -13.02 -3.89
N LEU A 13 8.87 -13.20 -2.79
CA LEU A 13 8.82 -12.23 -1.68
C LEU A 13 10.21 -12.10 -1.06
N THR A 14 10.48 -10.92 -0.49
CA THR A 14 11.82 -10.57 0.04
C THR A 14 11.94 -10.66 1.56
N TYR A 15 10.88 -11.11 2.23
CA TYR A 15 10.77 -11.26 3.68
C TYR A 15 10.01 -12.57 4.00
N PRO A 16 10.29 -13.21 5.16
CA PRO A 16 9.64 -14.46 5.53
C PRO A 16 8.29 -14.31 6.26
N GLU A 17 8.00 -13.16 6.89
CA GLU A 17 6.83 -12.96 7.77
C GLU A 17 5.54 -12.60 6.99
N VAL A 18 5.21 -13.40 5.97
CA VAL A 18 4.07 -13.16 5.07
C VAL A 18 2.74 -13.17 5.83
N GLY A 19 1.99 -12.07 5.72
CA GLY A 19 0.70 -11.86 6.38
C GLY A 19 0.78 -11.17 7.74
N ALA A 20 1.99 -10.90 8.27
CA ALA A 20 2.15 -10.39 9.63
C ALA A 20 1.61 -8.96 9.84
N THR A 21 1.25 -8.23 8.78
CA THR A 21 0.52 -6.96 8.95
C THR A 21 -0.93 -7.13 9.40
N LEU A 22 -1.51 -8.34 9.29
CA LEU A 22 -2.84 -8.67 9.79
C LEU A 22 -2.86 -8.94 11.30
N ASP A 23 -1.70 -9.25 11.88
CA ASP A 23 -1.56 -9.50 13.31
C ASP A 23 -1.54 -8.19 14.11
N GLU A 24 -1.84 -8.28 15.40
CA GLU A 24 -1.74 -7.13 16.31
C GLU A 24 -0.29 -6.67 16.44
N THR A 25 0.63 -7.61 16.71
CA THR A 25 2.05 -7.34 16.93
C THR A 25 2.88 -7.56 15.67
N LEU A 26 3.64 -6.54 15.26
CA LEU A 26 4.50 -6.61 14.08
C LEU A 26 5.86 -7.28 14.35
N PRO A 27 6.46 -7.97 13.37
CA PRO A 27 7.75 -8.65 13.54
C PRO A 27 8.89 -7.70 13.94
N ALA A 28 9.74 -8.13 14.86
CA ALA A 28 10.91 -7.34 15.28
C ALA A 28 11.98 -7.22 14.18
N GLY A 29 12.87 -6.23 14.29
CA GLY A 29 13.97 -6.04 13.33
C GLY A 29 13.60 -5.28 12.05
N TYR A 30 12.38 -4.73 12.00
CA TYR A 30 11.88 -3.87 10.93
C TYR A 30 11.52 -2.49 11.47
N ARG A 31 11.50 -1.49 10.59
CA ARG A 31 10.82 -0.23 10.86
C ARG A 31 9.32 -0.49 10.78
N HIS A 32 8.58 -0.10 11.80
CA HIS A 32 7.12 -0.19 11.82
C HIS A 32 6.49 1.15 11.50
N THR A 33 5.33 1.12 10.85
CA THR A 33 4.51 2.29 10.62
C THR A 33 3.06 1.88 10.75
N GLU A 34 2.30 2.64 11.53
CA GLU A 34 0.85 2.54 11.60
C GLU A 34 0.29 3.96 11.65
N ARG A 35 -0.57 4.28 10.69
CA ARG A 35 -1.21 5.59 10.56
C ARG A 35 -2.65 5.39 10.19
N SER A 36 -3.52 6.17 10.83
CA SER A 36 -4.95 6.12 10.59
C SER A 36 -5.52 7.52 10.44
N VAL A 37 -6.51 7.67 9.56
CA VAL A 37 -7.25 8.92 9.38
C VAL A 37 -8.74 8.63 9.31
N ARG A 38 -9.55 9.52 9.90
CA ARG A 38 -11.00 9.48 9.74
C ARG A 38 -11.34 9.97 8.33
N VAL A 39 -12.04 9.14 7.57
CA VAL A 39 -12.48 9.41 6.20
C VAL A 39 -13.84 10.09 6.18
N GLY A 40 -14.75 9.69 7.06
CA GLY A 40 -16.09 10.26 7.12
C GLY A 40 -17.05 9.47 7.99
N LYS A 41 -18.32 9.39 7.57
CA LYS A 41 -19.38 8.66 8.26
C LYS A 41 -20.30 7.92 7.28
N GLY A 42 -20.83 6.78 7.69
CA GLY A 42 -21.92 6.06 7.04
C GLY A 42 -21.47 5.05 5.98
N ARG A 43 -22.36 4.09 5.70
CA ARG A 43 -22.12 2.98 4.77
C ARG A 43 -21.68 3.44 3.37
N GLN A 44 -22.29 4.50 2.84
CA GLN A 44 -21.93 5.03 1.52
C GLN A 44 -20.47 5.48 1.47
N THR A 45 -19.98 6.22 2.48
CA THR A 45 -18.58 6.65 2.54
C THR A 45 -17.64 5.44 2.61
N PHE A 46 -18.01 4.42 3.39
CA PHE A 46 -17.24 3.17 3.50
C PHE A 46 -17.13 2.46 2.15
N ASP A 47 -18.25 2.28 1.44
CA ASP A 47 -18.27 1.56 0.16
C ASP A 47 -17.45 2.28 -0.91
N LEU A 48 -17.54 3.61 -0.98
CA LEU A 48 -16.76 4.42 -1.92
C LEU A 48 -15.26 4.40 -1.60
N ALA A 49 -14.89 4.55 -0.33
CA ALA A 49 -13.50 4.49 0.09
C ALA A 49 -12.91 3.09 -0.14
N ALA A 50 -13.65 2.04 0.16
CA ALA A 50 -13.22 0.68 -0.10
C ALA A 50 -13.06 0.39 -1.60
N ALA A 51 -13.98 0.86 -2.44
CA ALA A 51 -13.87 0.71 -3.89
C ALA A 51 -12.59 1.39 -4.43
N ALA A 52 -12.35 2.65 -4.04
CA ALA A 52 -11.15 3.39 -4.44
C ALA A 52 -9.85 2.72 -3.93
N LEU A 53 -9.87 2.20 -2.70
CA LEU A 53 -8.76 1.43 -2.17
C LEU A 53 -8.48 0.19 -3.02
N MET A 54 -9.50 -0.64 -3.26
CA MET A 54 -9.34 -1.93 -3.94
C MET A 54 -8.98 -1.78 -5.42
N SER A 55 -9.29 -0.64 -6.06
CA SER A 55 -8.96 -0.38 -7.46
C SER A 55 -7.61 0.30 -7.68
N TRP A 56 -6.73 0.37 -6.66
CA TRP A 56 -5.42 1.04 -6.69
C TRP A 56 -5.45 2.58 -6.80
N GLU A 57 -6.62 3.21 -6.63
CA GLU A 57 -6.74 4.66 -6.77
C GLU A 57 -5.99 5.39 -5.66
N ILE A 58 -5.81 4.79 -4.49
CA ILE A 58 -5.01 5.41 -3.43
C ILE A 58 -3.56 5.60 -3.86
N GLN A 59 -2.97 4.65 -4.60
CA GLN A 59 -1.60 4.78 -5.08
C GLN A 59 -1.52 5.79 -6.23
N ARG A 60 -2.51 5.78 -7.14
CA ARG A 60 -2.56 6.74 -8.26
C ARG A 60 -2.80 8.17 -7.81
N GLY A 61 -3.79 8.38 -6.93
CA GLY A 61 -4.12 9.68 -6.32
C GLY A 61 -3.00 10.19 -5.44
N ALA A 62 -2.22 9.30 -4.83
CA ALA A 62 -0.98 9.67 -4.18
C ALA A 62 0.10 10.09 -5.19
N GLY A 63 -0.13 10.18 -6.49
CA GLY A 63 0.84 10.60 -7.51
C GLY A 63 1.90 9.55 -7.85
N LEU A 64 1.59 8.26 -7.65
CA LEU A 64 2.43 7.14 -8.06
C LEU A 64 1.89 6.51 -9.33
N GLY A 65 2.79 6.00 -10.18
CA GLY A 65 2.38 5.15 -11.29
C GLY A 65 2.01 3.76 -10.78
N VAL A 66 0.95 3.17 -11.32
CA VAL A 66 0.54 1.79 -11.00
C VAL A 66 0.43 0.98 -12.28
N LEU A 67 1.19 -0.11 -12.36
CA LEU A 67 1.01 -1.15 -13.38
C LEU A 67 0.65 -2.46 -12.66
N ALA A 68 -0.60 -2.89 -12.78
CA ALA A 68 -1.10 -4.08 -12.09
C ALA A 68 -1.42 -5.22 -13.07
N SER A 69 -1.39 -6.46 -12.57
CA SER A 69 -1.86 -7.64 -13.31
C SER A 69 -3.39 -7.78 -13.31
N SER A 70 -4.07 -7.06 -12.42
CA SER A 70 -5.53 -7.04 -12.27
C SER A 70 -5.99 -5.62 -11.94
N ASP A 71 -7.20 -5.27 -12.37
CA ASP A 71 -7.80 -3.95 -12.11
C ASP A 71 -8.17 -3.76 -10.63
N THR A 72 -8.27 -4.86 -9.88
CA THR A 72 -8.54 -4.86 -8.44
C THR A 72 -7.43 -5.58 -7.67
N ALA A 73 -7.28 -5.24 -6.39
CA ALA A 73 -6.34 -5.87 -5.47
C ALA A 73 -6.85 -7.23 -5.00
N GLU A 74 -6.78 -8.23 -5.88
CA GLU A 74 -7.08 -9.63 -5.56
C GLU A 74 -5.84 -10.39 -5.11
N LYS A 75 -6.05 -11.53 -4.41
CA LYS A 75 -4.96 -12.38 -3.91
C LYS A 75 -4.02 -12.77 -5.05
N ASP A 76 -2.71 -12.67 -4.79
CA ASP A 76 -1.61 -12.92 -5.72
C ASP A 76 -1.49 -11.95 -6.92
N ALA A 77 -2.36 -10.95 -7.04
CA ALA A 77 -2.18 -9.86 -8.00
C ALA A 77 -0.83 -9.17 -7.78
N VAL A 78 -0.16 -8.82 -8.87
CA VAL A 78 1.12 -8.14 -8.87
C VAL A 78 0.94 -6.70 -9.30
N ALA A 79 1.51 -5.78 -8.53
CA ALA A 79 1.51 -4.36 -8.83
C ALA A 79 2.95 -3.81 -8.83
N ILE A 80 3.30 -3.08 -9.88
CA ILE A 80 4.48 -2.22 -9.90
C ILE A 80 4.03 -0.82 -9.50
N VAL A 81 4.42 -0.40 -8.30
CA VAL A 81 4.21 0.97 -7.81
C VAL A 81 5.45 1.79 -8.14
N ARG A 82 5.29 2.82 -8.96
CA ARG A 82 6.40 3.60 -9.52
C ARG A 82 6.43 5.01 -8.93
N LEU A 83 7.53 5.33 -8.26
CA LEU A 83 7.84 6.69 -7.83
C LEU A 83 8.71 7.36 -8.90
N ALA A 84 8.27 8.53 -9.39
CA ALA A 84 9.04 9.35 -10.31
C ALA A 84 9.50 10.64 -9.62
N ILE A 85 10.82 10.89 -9.61
CA ILE A 85 11.45 12.10 -9.07
C ILE A 85 12.32 12.70 -10.19
N GLY A 86 11.78 13.70 -10.88
CA GLY A 86 12.42 14.25 -12.08
C GLY A 86 12.70 13.15 -13.12
N PRO A 87 13.94 12.98 -13.61
CA PRO A 87 14.29 11.95 -14.57
C PRO A 87 14.40 10.53 -13.96
N VAL A 88 14.44 10.42 -12.62
CA VAL A 88 14.64 9.14 -11.92
C VAL A 88 13.31 8.45 -11.70
N LYS A 89 13.24 7.14 -12.00
CA LYS A 89 12.09 6.27 -11.74
C LYS A 89 12.51 5.10 -10.88
N LEU A 90 11.80 4.89 -9.77
CA LEU A 90 12.01 3.78 -8.86
C LEU A 90 10.77 2.90 -8.87
N ASP A 91 10.97 1.63 -9.19
CA ASP A 91 9.92 0.62 -9.24
C ASP A 91 9.89 -0.19 -7.95
N GLY A 92 8.73 -0.23 -7.31
CA GLY A 92 8.40 -1.13 -6.23
C GLY A 92 7.49 -2.26 -6.75
N PRO A 93 8.04 -3.41 -7.15
CA PRO A 93 7.24 -4.59 -7.44
C PRO A 93 6.68 -5.20 -6.15
N ASN A 94 5.37 -5.42 -6.11
CA ASN A 94 4.65 -5.95 -4.96
C ASN A 94 3.69 -7.07 -5.40
N ARG A 95 3.36 -7.97 -4.49
CA ARG A 95 2.30 -8.98 -4.64
C ARG A 95 1.27 -8.84 -3.54
N VAL A 96 -0.01 -8.88 -3.86
CA VAL A 96 -1.08 -8.96 -2.85
C VAL A 96 -0.99 -10.30 -2.13
N VAL A 97 -0.72 -10.25 -0.84
CA VAL A 97 -0.55 -11.42 0.01
C VAL A 97 -1.76 -11.67 0.92
N ALA A 98 -2.65 -10.70 1.07
CA ALA A 98 -3.92 -10.88 1.75
C ALA A 98 -4.97 -9.92 1.20
N VAL A 99 -6.23 -10.34 1.22
CA VAL A 99 -7.41 -9.52 0.93
C VAL A 99 -8.34 -9.65 2.11
N ILE A 100 -8.88 -8.52 2.56
CA ILE A 100 -9.88 -8.43 3.62
C ILE A 100 -11.17 -7.98 2.94
N ASP A 101 -12.21 -8.81 3.02
CA ASP A 101 -13.53 -8.53 2.46
C ASP A 101 -14.60 -8.93 3.47
N GLU A 102 -14.80 -8.05 4.45
CA GLU A 102 -15.78 -8.19 5.53
C GLU A 102 -16.84 -7.07 5.41
N PRO A 103 -18.04 -7.23 5.99
CA PRO A 103 -19.10 -6.22 5.89
C PRO A 103 -18.72 -4.84 6.42
N ASP A 104 -17.80 -4.76 7.37
CA ASP A 104 -17.36 -3.56 8.08
C ASP A 104 -15.87 -3.24 7.87
N ARG A 105 -15.12 -4.11 7.17
CA ARG A 105 -13.68 -3.96 6.92
C ARG A 105 -13.33 -4.43 5.50
N ARG A 106 -12.69 -3.58 4.71
CA ARG A 106 -12.21 -3.93 3.36
C ARG A 106 -10.82 -3.39 3.10
N GLY A 107 -9.98 -4.20 2.45
CA GLY A 107 -8.62 -3.80 2.12
C GLY A 107 -7.74 -4.95 1.67
N PHE A 108 -6.44 -4.70 1.60
CA PHE A 108 -5.46 -5.70 1.18
C PHE A 108 -4.10 -5.41 1.78
N ALA A 109 -3.29 -6.46 1.90
CA ALA A 109 -1.87 -6.35 2.19
C ALA A 109 -1.06 -6.79 0.97
N TYR A 110 0.01 -6.06 0.67
CA TYR A 110 0.98 -6.46 -0.33
C TYR A 110 2.39 -6.60 0.23
N GLY A 111 3.09 -7.59 -0.28
CA GLY A 111 4.46 -7.92 0.06
C GLY A 111 5.41 -7.50 -1.04
N THR A 112 6.57 -6.98 -0.63
CA THR A 112 7.65 -6.56 -1.53
C THR A 112 8.30 -7.75 -2.23
N LEU A 113 8.45 -7.64 -3.56
CA LEU A 113 9.09 -8.65 -4.42
C LEU A 113 10.54 -8.28 -4.78
N GLN A 114 11.29 -9.24 -5.32
CA GLN A 114 12.64 -8.99 -5.81
C GLN A 114 12.69 -7.81 -6.80
N GLY A 115 13.56 -6.83 -6.52
CA GLY A 115 13.67 -5.58 -7.26
C GLY A 115 13.06 -4.38 -6.53
N HIS A 116 12.30 -4.61 -5.44
CA HIS A 116 11.82 -3.56 -4.56
C HIS A 116 12.98 -2.95 -3.73
N PRO A 117 13.03 -1.63 -3.52
CA PRO A 117 14.07 -0.97 -2.72
C PRO A 117 14.00 -1.30 -1.21
N GLU A 118 12.90 -1.92 -0.79
CA GLU A 118 12.61 -2.31 0.59
C GLU A 118 12.18 -3.79 0.67
N HIS A 119 12.29 -4.35 1.86
CA HIS A 119 11.87 -5.70 2.22
C HIS A 119 10.88 -5.62 3.37
N GLY A 120 9.68 -6.14 3.15
CA GLY A 120 8.57 -6.03 4.08
C GLY A 120 7.20 -6.10 3.43
N GLU A 121 6.19 -5.76 4.22
CA GLU A 121 4.77 -5.86 3.91
C GLU A 121 4.04 -4.59 4.35
N GLN A 122 2.99 -4.24 3.63
CA GLN A 122 2.13 -3.11 3.96
C GLN A 122 0.66 -3.44 3.68
N LEU A 123 -0.16 -3.17 4.69
CA LEU A 123 -1.61 -3.26 4.73
C LEU A 123 -2.22 -1.89 4.47
N PHE A 124 -3.29 -1.89 3.70
CA PHE A 124 -4.22 -0.79 3.53
C PHE A 124 -5.61 -1.28 3.88
N LEU A 125 -6.28 -0.62 4.83
CA LEU A 125 -7.57 -1.08 5.36
C LEU A 125 -8.52 0.10 5.55
N VAL A 126 -9.73 0.00 5.01
CA VAL A 126 -10.86 0.85 5.37
C VAL A 126 -11.78 0.05 6.30
N ALA A 127 -12.20 0.67 7.40
CA ALA A 127 -13.13 0.08 8.37
C ALA A 127 -14.25 1.07 8.72
N ILE A 128 -15.43 0.57 9.08
CA ILE A 128 -16.54 1.34 9.65
C ILE A 128 -16.94 0.75 11.00
N ASP A 129 -17.08 1.60 12.02
CA ASP A 129 -17.48 1.16 13.36
C ASP A 129 -18.99 1.28 13.61
N ASP A 130 -19.45 0.85 14.79
CA ASP A 130 -20.86 0.93 15.23
C ASP A 130 -21.40 2.37 15.32
N ALA A 131 -20.51 3.36 15.45
CA ALA A 131 -20.85 4.79 15.39
C ALA A 131 -20.87 5.33 13.95
N GLU A 132 -20.76 4.43 12.96
CA GLU A 132 -20.63 4.65 11.53
C GLU A 132 -19.40 5.47 11.12
N VAL A 133 -18.38 5.60 11.97
CA VAL A 133 -17.15 6.32 11.64
C VAL A 133 -16.32 5.48 10.69
N VAL A 134 -16.01 6.05 9.52
CA VAL A 134 -15.15 5.40 8.52
C VAL A 134 -13.71 5.83 8.75
N THR A 135 -12.82 4.86 8.93
CA THR A 135 -11.39 5.06 9.17
C THR A 135 -10.59 4.34 8.11
N PHE A 136 -9.51 4.96 7.65
CA PHE A 136 -8.50 4.34 6.80
C PHE A 136 -7.20 4.19 7.55
N THR A 137 -6.61 3.01 7.46
CA THR A 137 -5.37 2.64 8.14
C THR A 137 -4.35 2.12 7.15
N VAL A 138 -3.12 2.61 7.29
CA VAL A 138 -1.92 2.06 6.65
C VAL A 138 -1.04 1.47 7.75
N LYS A 139 -0.78 0.17 7.69
CA LYS A 139 0.08 -0.56 8.64
C LYS A 139 1.17 -1.28 7.87
N SER A 140 2.42 -1.18 8.29
CA SER A 140 3.54 -1.82 7.58
C SER A 140 4.72 -2.11 8.48
N PHE A 141 5.49 -3.12 8.08
CA PHE A 141 6.85 -3.35 8.56
C PHE A 141 7.80 -3.44 7.36
N ALA A 142 8.92 -2.73 7.41
CA ALA A 142 9.90 -2.78 6.33
C ALA A 142 11.33 -2.50 6.79
N LYS A 143 12.30 -3.01 6.04
CA LYS A 143 13.72 -2.66 6.12
C LYS A 143 14.26 -2.40 4.72
N ARG A 144 15.36 -1.67 4.60
CA ARG A 144 15.95 -1.36 3.29
C ARG A 144 16.61 -2.59 2.66
N ALA A 145 16.52 -2.70 1.32
CA ALA A 145 17.08 -3.82 0.59
C ALA A 145 18.62 -3.82 0.49
N SER A 146 19.27 -2.64 0.43
CA SER A 146 20.73 -2.54 0.53
C SER A 146 21.24 -1.14 0.92
N LEU A 147 22.46 -1.10 1.46
CA LEU A 147 23.22 0.10 1.80
C LEU A 147 23.54 0.98 0.56
N LEU A 148 23.51 0.45 -0.67
CA LEU A 148 23.79 1.23 -1.90
C LEU A 148 22.67 2.23 -2.25
N SER A 149 21.52 2.13 -1.58
CA SER A 149 20.47 3.16 -1.60
C SER A 149 20.92 4.49 -0.92
N LEU A 150 22.15 4.56 -0.38
CA LEU A 150 22.75 5.74 0.29
C LEU A 150 23.39 6.79 -0.64
N ILE A 151 23.51 6.57 -1.95
CA ILE A 151 24.14 7.59 -2.82
C ILE A 151 23.31 8.91 -2.85
N GLY A 152 22.10 8.91 -2.27
CA GLY A 152 21.26 10.09 -2.02
C GLY A 152 21.17 10.58 -0.56
N GLY A 153 22.26 10.65 0.21
CA GLY A 153 22.36 11.50 1.42
C GLY A 153 21.38 11.26 2.59
N PRO A 154 21.39 12.11 3.65
CA PRO A 154 20.62 11.93 4.90
C PRO A 154 19.10 12.15 4.79
N LEU A 155 18.55 12.30 3.58
CA LEU A 155 17.14 12.67 3.35
C LEU A 155 16.18 11.47 3.23
N ASN A 156 16.67 10.26 3.49
CA ASN A 156 16.03 9.03 3.01
C ASN A 156 14.98 8.43 3.98
N SER A 157 14.81 8.95 5.20
CA SER A 157 13.76 8.46 6.13
C SER A 157 12.38 9.10 5.90
N ARG A 158 12.33 10.25 5.22
CA ARG A 158 11.08 11.02 5.06
C ARG A 158 10.23 10.61 3.87
N ILE A 159 10.81 9.92 2.88
CA ILE A 159 10.09 9.56 1.65
C ILE A 159 8.94 8.60 1.96
N GLN A 160 9.17 7.57 2.78
CA GLN A 160 8.12 6.63 3.15
C GLN A 160 6.98 7.32 3.90
N ASP A 161 7.30 8.19 4.86
CA ASP A 161 6.29 8.94 5.62
C ASP A 161 5.51 9.88 4.70
N GLN A 162 6.17 10.59 3.79
CA GLN A 162 5.51 11.44 2.80
C GLN A 162 4.59 10.65 1.86
N ILE A 163 4.96 9.43 1.49
CA ILE A 163 4.11 8.56 0.67
C ILE A 163 2.89 8.09 1.47
N VAL A 164 3.07 7.71 2.74
CA VAL A 164 1.94 7.35 3.61
C VAL A 164 0.97 8.52 3.75
N GLU A 165 1.46 9.73 4.02
CA GLU A 165 0.61 10.93 4.07
C GLU A 165 -0.12 11.18 2.73
N ARG A 166 0.55 10.98 1.60
CA ARG A 166 -0.08 11.08 0.27
C ARG A 166 -1.18 10.04 0.08
N TYR A 167 -1.03 8.81 0.59
CA TYR A 167 -2.10 7.82 0.57
C TYR A 167 -3.31 8.24 1.41
N LEU A 168 -3.07 8.77 2.62
CA LEU A 168 -4.14 9.27 3.48
C LEU A 168 -4.93 10.38 2.77
N MET A 169 -4.23 11.36 2.19
CA MET A 169 -4.85 12.46 1.45
C MET A 169 -5.59 11.99 0.20
N ALA A 170 -5.01 11.09 -0.59
CA ALA A 170 -5.63 10.55 -1.80
C ALA A 170 -6.95 9.84 -1.51
N LEU A 171 -7.03 9.09 -0.41
CA LEU A 171 -8.29 8.43 -0.04
C LEU A 171 -9.34 9.44 0.42
N LEU A 172 -8.95 10.47 1.19
CA LEU A 172 -9.87 11.55 1.58
C LEU A 172 -10.45 12.23 0.35
N GLU A 173 -9.63 12.52 -0.66
CA GLU A 173 -10.08 13.11 -1.92
C GLU A 173 -11.04 12.18 -2.68
N ALA A 174 -10.69 10.90 -2.83
CA ALA A 174 -11.54 9.93 -3.52
C ALA A 174 -12.92 9.76 -2.85
N ALA A 175 -12.96 9.73 -1.51
CA ALA A 175 -14.20 9.62 -0.75
C ALA A 175 -15.09 10.90 -0.83
N HIS A 176 -14.49 12.06 -1.10
CA HIS A 176 -15.23 13.32 -1.28
C HIS A 176 -15.74 13.52 -2.72
N GLN A 177 -14.98 13.10 -3.73
CA GLN A 177 -15.34 13.28 -5.15
C GLN A 177 -16.50 12.38 -5.61
N ALA A 178 -16.76 11.29 -4.89
CA ALA A 178 -17.82 10.35 -5.22
C ALA A 178 -19.18 10.68 -4.55
N ARG A 179 -19.35 11.91 -4.04
CA ARG A 179 -20.60 12.43 -3.45
C ARG A 179 -21.40 13.27 -4.42
#